data_AF-A0A1G3IDY5-F1
#
_entry.id   AF-A0A1G3IDY5-F1
#
_cell.length_a   1.000
_cell.length_b   1.000
_cell.length_c   1.000
_cell.angle_alpha   90.00
_cell.angle_beta   90.00
_cell.angle_gamma   90.00
#
_symmetry.space_group_name_H-M   'P 1'
#
loop_
_entity.id
_entity.type
_entity.pdbx_description
1 polymer ?
#
loop_
_entity_poly.entity_id
_entity_poly.type
_entity_poly.pdbx_seq_one_letter_code
_entity_poly.pdbx_strand_id
1 'polypeptide(L)'
;MTTGTHEDYTRKEDIKVGSERAFGLVFAAVFAVIALLPLLEGGAPRWWASAIAGALMAIAIVAPELLRPFNRLWFQFGMLLHKVVNPLIMGLLFFLTVTPIALIMRLFGKDPLRLRFDPTVKSYWIKRPPPEAGHHDMRNQF
;
A
#
# COMPACT_ATOMS: atom_id res chain seq x y z
N MET A 1 29.47 -6.58 12.38
CA MET A 1 30.05 -5.22 12.39
C MET A 1 28.89 -4.24 12.44
N THR A 2 28.58 -3.71 13.62
CA THR A 2 27.51 -2.73 13.82
C THR A 2 28.02 -1.35 13.40
N THR A 3 27.57 -0.88 12.24
CA THR A 3 27.72 0.52 11.82
C THR A 3 27.06 1.43 12.85
N GLY A 4 27.79 2.43 13.36
CA GLY A 4 27.36 3.35 14.42
C GLY A 4 26.31 4.38 13.97
N THR A 5 25.27 3.95 13.27
CA THR A 5 24.09 4.74 12.91
C THR A 5 22.89 4.20 13.70
N HIS A 6 22.01 5.09 14.19
CA HIS A 6 20.78 4.68 14.87
C HIS A 6 19.79 3.94 13.96
N GLU A 7 20.00 3.96 12.64
CA GLU A 7 19.22 3.22 11.65
C GLU A 7 19.92 1.94 11.21
N ASP A 8 19.18 0.83 11.24
CA ASP A 8 19.60 -0.47 10.73
C ASP A 8 19.06 -0.69 9.31
N TYR A 9 19.90 -0.38 8.32
CA TYR A 9 19.59 -0.58 6.90
C TYR A 9 19.59 -2.06 6.46
N THR A 10 19.95 -2.99 7.36
CA THR A 10 19.94 -4.43 7.07
C THR A 10 18.63 -5.12 7.47
N ARG A 11 17.69 -4.38 8.09
CA ARG A 11 16.38 -4.90 8.47
C ARG A 11 15.56 -5.28 7.24
N LYS A 12 15.60 -6.56 6.87
CA LYS A 12 14.64 -7.15 5.94
C LYS A 12 13.30 -7.22 6.64
N GLU A 13 12.30 -6.47 6.16
CA GLU A 13 10.92 -6.68 6.59
C GLU A 13 10.49 -8.10 6.20
N ASP A 14 10.21 -8.91 7.21
CA ASP A 14 9.75 -10.28 7.01
C ASP A 14 8.26 -10.23 6.63
N ILE A 15 7.98 -10.40 5.34
CA ILE A 15 6.60 -10.40 4.83
C ILE A 15 5.96 -11.73 5.24
N LYS A 16 5.27 -11.71 6.38
CA LYS A 16 4.57 -12.88 6.90
C LYS A 16 3.41 -13.26 5.98
N VAL A 17 3.35 -14.53 5.59
CA VAL A 17 2.19 -15.10 4.89
C VAL A 17 0.98 -15.04 5.82
N GLY A 18 -0.19 -14.68 5.28
CA GLY A 18 -1.44 -14.62 6.03
C GLY A 18 -1.85 -15.98 6.60
N SER A 19 -2.69 -15.99 7.64
CA SER A 19 -3.19 -17.23 8.25
C SER A 19 -4.04 -18.06 7.30
N GLU A 20 -3.85 -19.38 7.30
CA GLU A 20 -4.62 -20.34 6.49
C GLU A 20 -6.12 -20.31 6.84
N ARG A 21 -6.45 -20.09 8.12
CA ARG A 21 -7.84 -19.92 8.58
C ARG A 21 -8.48 -18.70 7.94
N ALA A 22 -7.77 -17.56 7.97
CA ALA A 22 -8.25 -16.32 7.39
C ALA A 22 -8.45 -16.46 5.88
N PHE A 23 -7.52 -17.11 5.18
CA PHE A 23 -7.67 -17.45 3.77
C PHE A 23 -8.97 -18.24 3.52
N GLY A 24 -9.18 -19.35 4.23
CA GLY A 24 -10.38 -20.17 4.05
C GLY A 24 -11.69 -19.43 4.33
N LEU A 25 -11.72 -18.61 5.39
CA LEU A 25 -12.90 -17.79 5.74
C LEU A 25 -13.20 -16.72 4.70
N VAL A 26 -12.18 -16.05 4.16
CA VAL A 26 -12.37 -15.04 3.09
C VAL A 26 -12.98 -15.69 1.85
N PHE A 27 -12.45 -16.84 1.41
CA PHE A 27 -13.02 -17.53 0.25
C PHE A 27 -14.41 -18.10 0.54
N ALA A 28 -14.68 -18.61 1.74
CA ALA A 28 -16.03 -19.01 2.14
C ALA A 28 -17.02 -17.83 2.07
N ALA A 29 -16.62 -16.65 2.54
CA ALA A 29 -17.43 -15.44 2.44
C ALA A 29 -17.68 -15.00 0.99
N VAL A 30 -16.65 -15.04 0.13
CA VAL A 30 -16.80 -14.75 -1.31
C VAL A 30 -17.80 -15.70 -1.97
N PHE A 31 -17.69 -17.00 -1.73
CA PHE A 31 -18.64 -17.98 -2.29
C PHE A 31 -20.05 -17.84 -1.68
N ALA A 32 -20.16 -17.46 -0.40
CA ALA A 32 -21.45 -17.18 0.23
C ALA A 32 -22.14 -15.98 -0.42
N VAL A 33 -21.40 -14.90 -0.71
CA VAL A 33 -21.93 -13.75 -1.47
C VAL A 33 -22.39 -14.21 -2.85
N ILE A 34 -21.56 -14.95 -3.59
CA ILE A 34 -21.92 -15.48 -4.92
C ILE A 34 -23.18 -16.36 -4.86
N ALA A 35 -23.34 -17.14 -3.79
CA ALA A 35 -24.50 -18.00 -3.59
C ALA A 35 -25.78 -17.21 -3.36
N LEU A 36 -25.68 -16.07 -2.66
CA LEU A 36 -26.80 -15.23 -2.26
C LEU A 36 -27.10 -14.09 -3.25
N LEU A 37 -26.20 -13.76 -4.17
CA LEU A 37 -26.42 -12.72 -5.19
C LEU A 37 -27.73 -12.88 -5.98
N PRO A 38 -28.11 -14.08 -6.47
CA PRO A 38 -29.36 -14.27 -7.22
C PRO A 38 -30.62 -13.98 -6.40
N LEU A 39 -30.53 -14.03 -5.07
CA LEU A 39 -31.64 -13.75 -4.17
C LEU A 39 -32.09 -12.29 -4.24
N LEU A 40 -31.17 -11.37 -4.58
CA LEU A 40 -31.47 -9.95 -4.78
C LEU A 40 -32.32 -9.70 -6.03
N GLU A 41 -32.25 -10.61 -7.00
CA GLU A 41 -33.00 -10.57 -8.26
C GLU A 41 -34.25 -11.47 -8.20
N GLY A 42 -34.57 -12.06 -7.04
CA GLY A 42 -35.70 -12.97 -6.84
C GLY A 42 -35.45 -14.40 -7.33
N GLY A 43 -34.21 -14.75 -7.72
CA GLY A 43 -33.81 -16.10 -8.12
C GLY A 43 -33.46 -17.01 -6.94
N ALA A 44 -33.34 -18.31 -7.19
CA ALA A 44 -32.92 -19.27 -6.16
C ALA A 44 -31.42 -19.15 -5.84
N PRO A 45 -31.00 -19.45 -4.59
CA PRO A 45 -29.58 -19.53 -4.25
C PRO A 45 -28.84 -20.53 -5.14
N ARG A 46 -27.59 -20.21 -5.47
CA ARG A 46 -26.72 -21.16 -6.18
C ARG A 46 -26.25 -22.23 -5.20
N TRP A 47 -27.00 -23.33 -5.11
CA TRP A 47 -26.71 -24.46 -4.20
C TRP A 47 -25.26 -24.97 -4.29
N TRP A 48 -24.67 -24.99 -5.49
CA TRP A 48 -23.27 -25.37 -5.68
C TRP A 48 -22.31 -24.41 -4.96
N ALA A 49 -22.57 -23.10 -5.01
CA ALA A 49 -21.74 -22.09 -4.35
C ALA A 49 -21.93 -22.13 -2.83
N SER A 50 -23.15 -22.40 -2.35
CA SER A 50 -23.43 -22.64 -0.93
C SER A 50 -22.68 -23.86 -0.39
N ALA A 51 -22.64 -24.95 -1.15
CA ALA A 51 -21.91 -26.17 -0.77
C ALA A 51 -20.40 -25.90 -0.67
N ILE A 52 -19.82 -25.18 -1.64
CA ILE A 52 -18.41 -24.78 -1.62
C ILE A 52 -18.10 -23.86 -0.43
N ALA A 53 -18.95 -22.88 -0.16
CA ALA A 53 -18.78 -21.97 0.98
C ALA A 53 -18.79 -22.74 2.31
N GLY A 54 -19.75 -23.67 2.49
CA GLY A 54 -19.84 -24.50 3.68
C GLY A 54 -18.63 -25.44 3.85
N ALA A 55 -18.17 -26.06 2.76
CA ALA A 55 -16.99 -26.91 2.77
C ALA A 55 -15.72 -26.12 3.14
N LEU A 56 -15.49 -24.96 2.53
CA LEU A 56 -14.34 -24.11 2.84
C LEU A 56 -14.38 -23.60 4.29
N MET A 57 -15.56 -23.20 4.78
CA MET A 57 -15.75 -22.80 6.17
C MET A 57 -15.40 -23.93 7.14
N ALA A 58 -15.89 -25.15 6.88
CA ALA A 58 -15.62 -26.31 7.70
C ALA A 58 -14.12 -26.67 7.70
N ILE A 59 -13.48 -26.69 6.52
CA ILE A 59 -12.04 -26.96 6.39
C ILE A 59 -11.22 -25.88 7.12
N ALA A 60 -11.59 -24.61 7.00
CA ALA A 60 -10.90 -23.50 7.67
C ALA A 60 -10.91 -23.64 9.20
N ILE A 61 -11.99 -24.20 9.78
CA ILE A 61 -12.12 -24.36 11.23
C ILE A 61 -11.45 -25.66 11.71
N VAL A 62 -11.73 -26.78 11.03
CA VAL A 62 -11.33 -28.13 11.48
C VAL A 62 -9.90 -28.47 11.07
N ALA A 63 -9.50 -28.16 9.84
CA ALA A 63 -8.22 -28.58 9.26
C ALA A 63 -7.61 -27.49 8.34
N PRO A 64 -7.24 -26.32 8.90
CA PRO A 64 -6.72 -25.21 8.10
C PRO A 64 -5.40 -25.53 7.39
N GLU A 65 -4.63 -26.51 7.89
CA GLU A 65 -3.36 -26.93 7.28
C GLU A 65 -3.54 -27.44 5.84
N LEU A 66 -4.72 -27.98 5.50
CA LEU A 66 -5.03 -28.41 4.13
C LEU A 66 -5.09 -27.24 3.14
N LEU A 67 -5.41 -26.04 3.63
CA LEU A 67 -5.44 -24.81 2.83
C LEU A 67 -4.07 -24.15 2.67
N ARG A 68 -3.03 -24.65 3.36
CA ARG A 68 -1.68 -24.08 3.33
C ARG A 68 -1.06 -23.96 1.93
N PRO A 69 -1.06 -24.98 1.05
CA PRO A 69 -0.49 -24.84 -0.29
C PRO A 69 -1.25 -23.81 -1.12
N PHE A 70 -2.57 -23.76 -1.00
CA PHE A 70 -3.42 -22.80 -1.70
C PHE A 70 -3.20 -21.36 -1.20
N ASN A 71 -3.13 -21.17 0.12
CA ASN A 71 -2.83 -19.89 0.74
C ASN A 71 -1.46 -19.36 0.29
N ARG A 72 -0.44 -20.22 0.25
CA ARG A 72 0.90 -19.84 -0.23
C ARG A 72 0.90 -19.44 -1.71
N LEU A 73 0.20 -20.20 -2.56
CA LEU A 73 0.08 -19.88 -3.98
C LEU A 73 -0.66 -18.55 -4.20
N TRP A 74 -1.76 -18.34 -3.48
CA TRP A 74 -2.51 -17.09 -3.51
C TRP A 74 -1.67 -15.90 -3.05
N PHE A 75 -0.89 -16.08 -1.99
CA PHE A 75 0.04 -15.07 -1.50
C PHE A 75 1.10 -14.71 -2.55
N GLN A 76 1.71 -15.71 -3.20
CA GLN A 76 2.67 -15.47 -4.29
C GLN A 76 2.04 -14.73 -5.48
N PHE A 77 0.80 -15.10 -5.84
CA PHE A 77 0.04 -14.39 -6.85
C PHE A 77 -0.20 -12.92 -6.44
N GLY A 78 -0.57 -12.68 -5.19
CA GLY A 78 -0.73 -11.33 -4.63
C GLY A 78 0.56 -10.52 -4.69
N MET A 79 1.72 -11.12 -4.40
CA MET A 79 3.03 -10.46 -4.53
C MET A 79 3.36 -10.11 -5.99
N LEU A 80 3.08 -11.03 -6.93
CA LEU A 80 3.28 -10.77 -8.35
C LEU A 80 2.38 -9.63 -8.84
N LEU A 81 1.12 -9.65 -8.45
CA LEU A 81 0.17 -8.59 -8.76
C LEU A 81 0.64 -7.26 -8.17
N HIS A 82 1.08 -7.25 -6.91
CA HIS A 82 1.62 -6.06 -6.26
C HIS A 82 2.80 -5.46 -7.03
N LYS A 83 3.72 -6.31 -7.53
CA LYS A 83 4.87 -5.86 -8.34
C LYS A 83 4.46 -5.11 -9.62
N VAL A 84 3.29 -5.41 -10.19
CA VAL A 84 2.77 -4.74 -11.39
C VAL A 84 1.91 -3.54 -11.02
N VAL A 85 1.00 -3.72 -10.06
CA VAL A 85 0.02 -2.72 -9.65
C VAL A 85 0.71 -1.54 -8.95
N ASN A 86 1.73 -1.77 -8.11
CA ASN A 86 2.39 -0.69 -7.39
C ASN A 86 3.05 0.33 -8.35
N PRO A 87 3.91 -0.06 -9.32
CA PRO A 87 4.43 0.88 -10.32
C PRO A 87 3.32 1.51 -11.18
N LEU A 88 2.28 0.75 -11.52
CA LEU A 88 1.18 1.26 -12.33
C LEU A 88 0.39 2.37 -11.62
N ILE A 89 0.04 2.16 -10.34
CA ILE A 89 -0.62 3.19 -9.52
C ILE A 89 0.30 4.38 -9.32
N MET A 90 1.58 4.16 -9.00
CA MET A 90 2.54 5.26 -8.83
C MET A 90 2.73 6.06 -10.12
N GLY A 91 2.80 5.40 -11.27
CA GLY A 91 2.84 6.05 -12.58
C GLY A 91 1.56 6.83 -12.88
N LEU A 92 0.40 6.24 -12.59
CA LEU A 92 -0.90 6.90 -12.77
C LEU A 92 -1.01 8.15 -11.91
N LEU A 93 -0.63 8.06 -10.63
CA LEU A 93 -0.59 9.19 -9.72
C LEU A 93 0.36 10.27 -10.29
N PHE A 94 1.56 9.89 -10.71
CA PHE A 94 2.50 10.85 -11.26
C PHE A 94 1.96 11.57 -12.50
N PHE A 95 1.38 10.86 -13.47
CA PHE A 95 0.93 11.46 -14.72
C PHE A 95 -0.45 12.12 -14.64
N LEU A 96 -1.35 11.65 -13.78
CA LEU A 96 -2.70 12.23 -13.66
C LEU A 96 -2.84 13.28 -12.57
N THR A 97 -1.97 13.28 -11.55
CA THR A 97 -2.04 14.27 -10.46
C THR A 97 -0.82 15.17 -10.46
N VAL A 98 0.38 14.61 -10.27
CA VAL A 98 1.59 15.43 -10.07
C VAL A 98 1.96 16.22 -11.32
N THR A 99 1.97 15.58 -12.49
CA THR A 99 2.33 16.19 -13.77
C THR A 99 1.40 17.34 -14.15
N PRO A 100 0.06 17.19 -14.13
CA PRO A 100 -0.84 18.31 -14.43
C PRO A 100 -0.75 19.42 -13.40
N ILE A 101 -0.59 19.11 -12.10
CA ILE A 101 -0.36 20.15 -11.08
C ILE A 101 0.92 20.93 -11.39
N ALA A 102 2.01 20.25 -11.74
CA ALA A 102 3.27 20.89 -12.13
C ALA A 102 3.11 21.75 -13.39
N LEU A 103 2.37 21.26 -14.38
CA LEU A 103 2.10 21.99 -15.63
C LEU A 103 1.26 23.25 -15.36
N ILE A 104 0.21 23.14 -14.55
CA ILE A 104 -0.60 24.28 -14.10
C ILE A 104 0.27 25.30 -13.36
N MET A 105 1.09 24.88 -12.40
CA MET A 105 2.00 25.79 -11.69
C MET A 105 2.95 26.51 -12.64
N ARG A 106 3.49 25.80 -13.64
CA ARG A 106 4.38 26.37 -14.65
C ARG A 106 3.66 27.38 -15.55
N LEU A 107 2.41 27.12 -15.92
CA LEU A 107 1.56 28.07 -16.68
C LEU A 107 1.30 29.35 -15.86
N PHE A 108 1.07 29.23 -14.55
CA PHE A 108 0.94 30.38 -13.65
C PHE A 108 2.28 31.01 -13.22
N GLY A 109 3.41 30.56 -13.79
CA GLY A 109 4.74 31.10 -13.48
C GLY A 109 5.24 30.82 -12.06
N LYS A 110 4.60 29.91 -11.31
CA LYS A 110 5.02 29.55 -9.96
C LYS A 110 6.24 28.63 -10.01
N ASP A 111 7.33 29.07 -9.40
CA ASP A 111 8.56 28.28 -9.22
C ASP A 111 8.86 28.15 -7.71
N PRO A 112 8.14 27.27 -6.98
CA PRO A 112 8.31 27.13 -5.53
C PRO A 112 9.71 26.66 -5.14
N LEU A 113 10.39 25.95 -6.04
CA LEU A 113 11.74 25.42 -5.82
C LEU A 113 12.83 26.37 -6.32
N ARG A 114 12.48 27.51 -6.93
CA ARG A 114 13.42 28.49 -7.51
C ARG A 114 14.48 27.82 -8.40
N LEU A 115 14.04 26.88 -9.24
CA LEU A 115 14.91 26.06 -10.07
C LEU A 115 15.52 26.84 -11.24
N ARG A 116 14.92 27.98 -11.62
CA ARG A 116 15.48 28.83 -12.67
C ARG A 116 16.81 29.43 -12.22
N PHE A 117 17.85 29.21 -13.02
CA PHE A 117 19.16 29.83 -12.81
C PHE A 117 19.06 31.34 -13.10
N ASP A 118 19.41 32.13 -12.09
CA ASP A 118 19.58 33.58 -12.14
C ASP A 118 21.08 33.92 -12.02
N PRO A 119 21.72 34.42 -13.09
CA PRO A 119 23.13 34.81 -13.06
C PRO A 119 23.39 36.12 -12.30
N THR A 120 22.35 36.88 -11.94
CA THR A 120 22.48 38.21 -11.32
C THR A 120 22.60 38.13 -9.79
N VAL A 121 22.22 37.01 -9.18
CA VAL A 121 22.29 36.81 -7.73
C VAL A 121 23.67 36.32 -7.30
N LYS A 122 24.21 36.94 -6.24
CA LYS A 122 25.51 36.57 -5.66
C LYS A 122 25.51 35.19 -4.98
N SER A 123 24.34 34.71 -4.54
CA SER A 123 24.18 33.42 -3.88
C SER A 123 22.70 33.01 -3.85
N TYR A 124 22.43 31.71 -4.01
CA TYR A 124 21.09 31.12 -3.86
C TYR A 124 20.75 30.80 -2.40
N TRP A 125 21.65 31.08 -1.45
CA TRP A 125 21.45 30.77 -0.03
C TRP A 125 20.28 31.57 0.55
N ILE A 126 19.25 30.87 1.01
CA ILE A 126 18.10 31.48 1.70
C ILE A 126 18.48 31.68 3.16
N LYS A 127 18.78 32.92 3.55
CA LYS A 127 19.02 33.28 4.95
C LYS A 127 17.75 33.04 5.77
N ARG A 128 17.84 32.16 6.77
CA ARG A 128 16.79 31.99 7.78
C ARG A 128 17.00 33.03 8.88
N PRO A 129 15.96 33.77 9.30
CA PRO A 129 16.08 34.66 10.44
C PRO A 129 16.40 33.84 11.71
N PRO A 130 17.05 34.45 12.72
CA PRO A 130 17.23 33.81 14.01
C PRO A 130 15.89 33.30 14.54
N PRO A 131 15.84 32.13 15.20
CA PRO A 131 14.61 31.66 15.82
C PRO A 131 14.05 32.76 16.74
N GLU A 132 12.76 33.05 16.63
CA GLU A 132 12.09 33.93 17.58
C GLU A 132 12.28 33.37 19.00
N ALA A 133 12.53 34.26 19.97
CA ALA A 133 12.82 33.88 21.35
C ALA A 133 11.65 33.06 21.92
N GLY A 134 11.81 31.73 21.98
CA GLY A 134 10.74 30.80 22.35
C GLY A 134 10.75 29.49 21.56
N HIS A 135 11.42 29.43 20.41
CA HIS A 135 11.67 28.16 19.73
C HIS A 135 12.75 27.39 20.50
N HIS A 136 12.37 26.26 21.09
CA HIS A 136 13.29 25.34 21.74
C HIS A 136 14.34 24.87 20.72
N ASP A 137 15.55 25.39 20.88
CA ASP A 137 16.74 24.89 20.20
C ASP A 137 16.92 23.40 20.56
N MET A 138 17.42 22.62 19.61
CA MET A 138 17.59 21.16 19.68
C MET A 138 18.72 20.76 20.64
N ARG A 139 18.83 21.43 21.79
CA ARG A 139 19.92 21.29 22.76
C ARG A 139 19.94 19.93 23.48
N ASN A 140 18.82 19.19 23.51
CA ASN A 140 18.72 17.88 24.18
C ASN A 140 18.05 16.83 23.26
N GLN A 141 18.74 16.39 22.20
CA GLN A 141 18.24 15.34 21.28
C GLN A 141 18.68 13.92 21.63
N PHE A 142 19.40 13.74 22.73
CA PHE A 142 19.93 12.46 23.18
C PHE A 142 19.67 12.27 24.67
#